data_AF-A0A8T5I541-F1
#
_entry.id   AF-A0A8T5I541-F1
#
_cell.length_a   1.000
_cell.length_b   1.000
_cell.length_c   1.000
_cell.angle_alpha   90.00
_cell.angle_beta   90.00
_cell.angle_gamma   90.00
#
_symmetry.space_group_name_H-M   'P 1'
#
loop_
_entity.id
_entity.type
_entity.pdbx_description
1 polymer ?
#
loop_
_entity_poly.entity_id
_entity_poly.type
_entity_poly.pdbx_seq_one_letter_code
_entity_poly.pdbx_strand_id
1 'polypeptide(L)'
;MSVPEDYIAVAVMALVGIGFPVGSFIASRLLRPTPNPNDKTQLRSWLLPGYETDQTLYVRRHSTYECGSEPVGDAHINFHFQYYWYAIIFLVFDIAFMFLAFGGVITIQKGGIMSDSEVYSALFTLVIFMTLMSLGVWHVFRKRGRIYI
;
A
#
# COMPACT_ATOMS: atom_id res chain seq x y z
N MET A 1 -28.81 6.72 15.26
CA MET A 1 -27.36 7.00 15.42
C MET A 1 -27.04 8.20 14.56
N SER A 2 -26.53 9.27 15.16
CA SER A 2 -25.97 10.36 14.37
C SER A 2 -24.63 9.90 13.82
N VAL A 3 -24.46 9.97 12.50
CA VAL A 3 -23.24 9.59 11.76
C VAL A 3 -21.93 9.95 12.49
N PRO A 4 -21.78 11.08 13.21
CA PRO A 4 -20.53 11.38 13.93
C PRO A 4 -20.12 10.37 15.01
N GLU A 5 -21.05 9.72 15.73
CA GLU A 5 -20.70 8.81 16.85
C GLU A 5 -20.05 7.51 16.37
N ASP A 6 -20.52 6.95 15.25
CA ASP A 6 -20.00 5.69 14.70
C ASP A 6 -18.58 5.82 14.14
N TYR A 7 -18.18 7.03 13.73
CA TYR A 7 -16.84 7.30 13.21
C TYR A 7 -15.82 7.58 14.31
N ILE A 8 -16.24 7.84 15.55
CA ILE A 8 -15.31 8.01 16.69
C ILE A 8 -14.49 6.74 16.88
N ALA A 9 -15.14 5.57 16.85
CA ALA A 9 -14.44 4.29 16.99
C ALA A 9 -13.41 4.08 15.87
N VAL A 10 -13.76 4.44 14.62
CA VAL A 10 -12.86 4.34 13.47
C VAL A 10 -11.68 5.31 13.61
N ALA A 11 -11.93 6.55 14.04
CA ALA A 11 -10.89 7.54 14.26
C ALA A 11 -9.93 7.12 15.38
N VAL A 12 -10.46 6.62 16.50
CA VAL A 12 -9.64 6.09 17.60
C VAL A 12 -8.81 4.90 17.13
N MET A 13 -9.39 3.96 16.38
CA MET A 13 -8.65 2.82 15.83
C MET A 13 -7.54 3.26 14.87
N ALA A 14 -7.80 4.26 14.01
CA ALA A 14 -6.78 4.81 13.11
C ALA A 14 -5.64 5.50 13.88
N LEU A 15 -5.98 6.30 14.91
CA LEU A 15 -4.99 6.95 15.76
C LEU A 15 -4.13 5.94 16.52
N VAL A 16 -4.73 4.89 17.05
CA VAL A 16 -4.01 3.80 17.69
C VAL A 16 -3.13 3.07 16.68
N GLY A 17 -3.67 2.74 15.51
CA GLY A 17 -2.96 2.04 14.43
C GLY A 17 -1.75 2.79 13.89
N ILE A 18 -1.80 4.13 13.84
CA ILE A 18 -0.65 4.98 13.49
C ILE A 18 0.27 5.20 14.70
N GLY A 19 -0.33 5.35 15.89
CA GLY A 19 0.38 5.62 17.14
C GLY A 19 1.35 4.50 17.53
N PHE A 20 1.00 3.24 17.28
CA PHE A 20 1.89 2.10 17.54
C PHE A 20 3.21 2.15 16.74
N PRO A 21 3.21 2.20 15.39
CA PRO A 21 4.44 2.28 14.61
C PRO A 21 5.20 3.58 14.88
N VAL A 22 4.52 4.73 15.01
CA VAL A 22 5.18 6.01 15.33
C VAL A 22 5.84 5.97 16.72
N GLY A 23 5.12 5.48 17.72
CA GLY A 23 5.64 5.29 19.07
C GLY A 23 6.82 4.32 19.09
N SER A 24 6.75 3.23 18.33
CA SER A 24 7.86 2.28 18.14
C SER A 24 9.08 2.95 17.50
N PHE A 25 8.90 3.77 16.46
CA PHE A 25 10.00 4.52 15.87
C PHE A 25 10.63 5.52 16.85
N ILE A 26 9.82 6.24 17.64
CA ILE A 26 10.32 7.17 18.65
C ILE A 26 11.09 6.42 19.75
N ALA A 27 10.52 5.33 20.27
CA ALA A 27 11.17 4.51 21.28
C ALA A 27 12.49 3.92 20.74
N SER A 28 12.49 3.41 19.51
CA SER A 28 13.70 2.89 18.87
C SER A 28 14.76 3.98 18.68
N ARG A 29 14.36 5.21 18.33
CA ARG A 29 15.26 6.35 18.18
C ARG A 29 15.90 6.74 19.51
N LEU A 30 15.16 6.65 20.61
CA LEU A 30 15.67 6.96 21.96
C LEU A 30 16.59 5.87 22.51
N LEU A 31 16.28 4.60 22.24
CA LEU A 31 17.06 3.45 22.73
C LEU A 31 18.28 3.13 21.86
N ARG A 32 18.27 3.52 20.58
CA ARG A 32 19.35 3.23 19.63
C ARG A 32 20.64 3.99 19.99
N PRO A 33 21.80 3.31 19.98
CA PRO A 33 23.10 3.96 20.09
C PRO A 33 23.35 4.95 18.94
N THR A 34 23.85 6.15 19.26
CA THR A 34 24.15 7.20 18.29
C THR A 34 25.64 7.49 18.23
N PRO A 35 26.18 8.00 17.09
CA PRO A 35 27.60 8.30 16.98
C PRO A 35 28.07 9.31 18.03
N ASN A 36 29.20 9.03 18.68
CA ASN A 36 29.78 9.94 19.66
C ASN A 36 30.27 11.23 18.97
N PRO A 37 29.92 12.43 19.48
CA PRO A 37 30.37 13.70 18.90
C PRO A 37 31.90 13.83 18.79
N ASN A 38 32.64 13.26 19.76
CA ASN A 38 34.10 13.33 19.80
C ASN A 38 34.78 12.24 18.95
N ASP A 39 34.09 11.12 18.69
CA ASP A 39 34.62 10.00 17.91
C ASP A 39 33.51 9.34 17.08
N LYS A 40 33.54 9.57 15.76
CA LYS A 40 32.53 9.06 14.82
C LYS A 40 32.60 7.53 14.60
N THR A 41 33.67 6.89 15.08
CA THR A 41 33.85 5.43 14.99
C THR A 41 33.14 4.71 16.12
N GLN A 42 32.81 5.37 17.22
CA GLN A 42 32.14 4.75 18.36
C GLN A 42 30.67 5.16 18.44
N LEU A 43 29.81 4.19 18.72
CA LEU A 43 28.41 4.44 19.07
C LEU A 43 28.26 4.45 20.59
N ARG A 44 27.52 5.42 21.11
CA ARG A 44 27.17 5.52 22.53
C ARG A 44 25.66 5.46 22.72
N SER A 45 25.21 4.65 23.68
CA SER A 45 23.81 4.69 24.15
C SER A 45 23.63 5.82 25.15
N TRP A 46 22.51 6.54 25.05
CA TRP A 46 22.14 7.55 26.04
C TRP A 46 21.57 6.91 27.31
N LEU A 47 20.82 5.82 27.17
CA LEU A 47 20.10 5.18 28.29
C LEU A 47 20.89 4.07 28.99
N LEU A 48 21.76 3.37 28.26
CA LEU A 48 22.51 2.21 28.77
C LEU A 48 24.01 2.54 28.83
N PRO A 49 24.53 3.06 29.96
CA PRO A 49 25.96 3.31 30.13
C PRO A 49 26.77 2.02 29.95
N GLY A 50 27.87 2.08 29.20
CA GLY A 50 28.72 0.92 28.90
C GLY A 50 28.26 0.10 27.68
N TYR A 51 27.09 0.39 27.10
CA TYR A 51 26.70 -0.16 25.80
C TYR A 51 27.29 0.69 24.66
N GLU A 52 28.62 0.61 24.54
CA GLU A 52 29.40 1.24 23.49
C GLU A 52 29.80 0.19 22.45
N THR A 53 29.73 0.54 21.17
CA THR A 53 30.11 -0.37 20.09
C THR A 53 31.07 0.33 19.17
N ASP A 54 32.28 -0.21 19.05
CA ASP A 54 33.26 0.23 18.07
C ASP A 54 32.81 -0.17 16.66
N GLN A 55 32.84 0.79 15.74
CA GLN A 55 32.45 0.63 14.35
C GLN A 55 33.62 0.74 13.38
N THR A 56 34.88 0.77 13.85
CA THR A 56 36.07 0.81 12.99
C THR A 56 36.11 -0.33 11.97
N LEU A 57 35.64 -1.51 12.34
CA LEU A 57 35.57 -2.69 11.46
C LEU A 57 34.43 -2.63 10.43
N TYR A 58 33.46 -1.72 10.58
CA TYR A 58 32.27 -1.61 9.73
C TYR A 58 32.36 -0.40 8.79
N VAL A 59 33.42 -0.36 7.98
CA VAL A 59 33.71 0.74 7.04
C VAL A 59 32.55 0.99 6.05
N ARG A 60 31.81 -0.06 5.69
CA ARG A 60 30.72 -0.06 4.71
C ARG A 60 29.30 -0.01 5.31
N ARG A 61 29.15 0.39 6.58
CA ARG A 61 27.83 0.46 7.26
C ARG A 61 26.81 1.40 6.60
N HIS A 62 27.31 2.39 5.86
CA HIS A 62 26.51 3.43 5.20
C HIS A 62 26.51 3.29 3.67
N SER A 63 27.09 2.22 3.12
CA SER A 63 27.05 1.95 1.69
C SER A 63 25.97 0.91 1.37
N THR A 64 25.50 0.92 0.12
CA THR A 64 24.57 -0.09 -0.41
C THR A 64 25.17 -1.50 -0.28
N TYR A 65 24.33 -2.47 0.05
CA TYR A 65 24.72 -3.87 0.14
C TYR A 65 24.94 -4.46 -1.27
N GLU A 66 26.14 -4.98 -1.54
CA GLU A 66 26.55 -5.57 -2.82
C GLU A 66 27.31 -6.89 -2.62
N CYS A 67 26.80 -7.76 -1.73
CA CYS A 67 27.39 -9.09 -1.45
C CYS A 67 28.91 -9.06 -1.12
N GLY A 68 29.41 -7.95 -0.57
CA GLY A 68 30.83 -7.74 -0.23
C GLY A 68 31.63 -6.93 -1.25
N SER A 69 31.09 -6.69 -2.45
CA SER A 69 31.70 -5.86 -3.49
C SER A 69 31.45 -4.38 -3.26
N GLU A 70 32.24 -3.51 -3.90
CA GLU A 70 31.92 -2.07 -3.95
C GLU A 70 30.83 -1.84 -4.99
N PRO A 71 29.78 -1.05 -4.69
CA PRO A 71 28.81 -0.66 -5.70
C PRO A 71 29.52 0.16 -6.77
N VAL A 72 29.42 -0.28 -8.03
CA VAL A 72 30.03 0.39 -9.17
C VAL A 72 28.93 0.86 -10.13
N GLY A 73 29.03 2.12 -10.54
CA GLY A 73 28.10 2.73 -11.49
C GLY A 73 26.78 3.17 -10.86
N ASP A 74 25.94 3.76 -11.71
CA ASP A 74 24.59 4.15 -11.33
C ASP A 74 23.62 2.96 -11.49
N ALA A 75 22.65 2.88 -10.58
CA ALA A 75 21.60 1.85 -10.64
C ALA A 75 20.64 2.15 -11.82
N HIS A 76 20.96 1.60 -13.00
CA HIS A 76 20.09 1.65 -14.16
C HIS A 76 19.04 0.54 -14.11
N ILE A 77 17.81 0.89 -13.71
CA ILE A 77 16.68 -0.03 -13.73
C ILE A 77 15.96 0.12 -15.07
N ASN A 78 15.95 -0.96 -15.85
CA ASN A 78 15.08 -1.07 -17.01
C ASN A 78 13.65 -1.31 -16.54
N PHE A 79 12.91 -0.23 -16.29
CA PHE A 79 11.50 -0.31 -15.95
C PHE A 79 10.72 -0.87 -17.14
N HIS A 80 10.27 -2.10 -17.00
CA HIS A 80 9.41 -2.73 -17.99
C HIS A 80 8.05 -2.04 -17.96
N PHE A 81 7.58 -1.59 -19.12
CA PHE A 81 6.27 -0.92 -19.26
C PHE A 81 5.08 -1.84 -18.88
N GLN A 82 5.34 -3.13 -18.60
CA GLN A 82 4.35 -4.10 -18.14
C GLN A 82 3.71 -3.71 -16.79
N TYR A 83 4.47 -3.10 -15.87
CA TYR A 83 3.93 -2.63 -14.59
C TYR A 83 2.85 -1.56 -14.75
N TYR A 84 3.01 -0.69 -15.76
CA TYR A 84 2.04 0.36 -16.07
C TYR A 84 0.73 -0.22 -16.62
N TRP A 85 0.82 -1.21 -17.51
CA TRP A 85 -0.37 -1.91 -18.02
C TRP A 85 -1.16 -2.57 -16.90
N TYR A 86 -0.46 -3.22 -15.96
CA TYR A 86 -1.09 -3.80 -14.78
C TYR A 86 -1.81 -2.74 -13.95
N ALA A 87 -1.15 -1.62 -13.64
CA ALA A 87 -1.74 -0.54 -12.85
C ALA A 87 -3.01 0.05 -13.49
N ILE A 88 -3.02 0.27 -14.81
CA ILE A 88 -4.22 0.77 -15.51
C ILE A 88 -5.35 -0.25 -15.47
N ILE A 89 -5.07 -1.52 -15.79
CA ILE A 89 -6.10 -2.56 -15.80
C ILE A 89 -6.70 -2.70 -14.40
N PHE A 90 -5.86 -2.70 -13.36
CA PHE A 90 -6.29 -2.71 -11.97
C PHE A 90 -7.19 -1.51 -11.63
N LEU A 91 -6.76 -0.29 -11.96
CA LEU A 91 -7.52 0.94 -11.70
C LEU A 91 -8.90 0.91 -12.39
N VAL A 92 -8.97 0.46 -13.64
CA VAL A 92 -10.23 0.36 -14.39
C VAL A 92 -11.18 -0.64 -13.74
N PHE A 93 -10.67 -1.78 -13.26
CA PHE A 93 -11.48 -2.75 -12.51
C PHE A 93 -11.88 -2.27 -11.12
N ASP A 94 -11.02 -1.52 -10.44
CA ASP A 94 -11.33 -0.94 -9.12
C ASP A 94 -12.52 0.04 -9.23
N ILE A 95 -12.53 0.88 -10.27
CA ILE A 95 -13.67 1.74 -10.60
C ILE A 95 -14.92 0.89 -10.92
N ALA A 96 -14.78 -0.20 -11.65
CA ALA A 96 -15.90 -1.10 -11.95
C ALA A 96 -16.50 -1.70 -10.68
N PHE A 97 -15.65 -2.15 -9.76
CA PHE A 97 -16.06 -2.66 -8.46
C PHE A 97 -16.72 -1.58 -7.60
N MET A 98 -16.22 -0.34 -7.62
CA MET A 98 -16.84 0.79 -6.93
C MET A 98 -18.29 1.02 -7.41
N PHE A 99 -18.55 0.99 -8.73
CA PHE A 99 -19.90 1.10 -9.26
C PHE A 99 -20.79 -0.06 -8.82
N LEU A 100 -20.25 -1.29 -8.80
CA LEU A 100 -20.96 -2.47 -8.32
C LEU A 100 -21.33 -2.36 -6.83
N ALA A 101 -20.36 -1.98 -5.99
CA ALA A 101 -20.54 -1.84 -4.55
C ALA A 101 -21.54 -0.72 -4.22
N PHE A 102 -21.40 0.45 -4.84
CA PHE A 102 -22.31 1.57 -4.63
C PHE A 102 -23.73 1.25 -5.11
N GLY A 103 -23.85 0.63 -6.30
CA GLY A 103 -25.12 0.14 -6.80
C GLY A 103 -25.78 -0.86 -5.85
N GLY A 104 -25.01 -1.83 -5.33
CA GLY A 104 -25.49 -2.81 -4.35
C GLY A 104 -25.93 -2.20 -3.02
N VAL A 105 -25.19 -1.23 -2.49
CA VAL A 105 -25.57 -0.55 -1.24
C VAL A 105 -26.88 0.22 -1.42
N ILE A 106 -27.06 0.93 -2.54
CA ILE A 106 -28.30 1.66 -2.84
C ILE A 106 -29.49 0.71 -2.96
N THR A 107 -29.33 -0.44 -3.63
CA THR A 107 -30.44 -1.39 -3.80
C THR A 107 -30.83 -2.03 -2.48
N ILE A 108 -29.87 -2.37 -1.62
CA ILE A 108 -30.12 -2.89 -0.27
C ILE A 108 -30.86 -1.86 0.58
N GLN A 109 -30.44 -0.58 0.54
CA GLN A 109 -31.08 0.49 1.33
C GLN A 109 -32.51 0.79 0.88
N LYS A 110 -32.85 0.60 -0.40
CA LYS A 110 -34.24 0.69 -0.90
C LYS A 110 -35.15 -0.42 -0.38
N GLY A 111 -34.59 -1.46 0.26
CA GLY A 111 -35.28 -2.36 1.18
C GLY A 111 -36.59 -2.95 0.65
N GLY A 112 -36.54 -3.90 -0.28
CA GLY A 112 -37.70 -4.74 -0.67
C GLY A 112 -38.90 -4.01 -1.31
N ILE A 113 -38.91 -2.67 -1.36
CA ILE A 113 -39.92 -1.83 -2.04
C ILE A 113 -39.48 -1.57 -3.48
N MET A 114 -38.89 -2.58 -4.11
CA MET A 114 -38.49 -2.51 -5.51
C MET A 114 -39.41 -3.47 -6.25
N SER A 115 -40.15 -2.95 -7.22
CA SER A 115 -40.98 -3.79 -8.08
C SER A 115 -40.07 -4.79 -8.81
N ASP A 116 -40.53 -6.02 -9.05
CA ASP A 116 -39.74 -7.05 -9.73
C ASP A 116 -39.15 -6.52 -11.05
N SER A 117 -39.90 -5.68 -11.78
CA SER A 117 -39.46 -5.02 -13.00
C SER A 117 -38.24 -4.10 -12.83
N GLU A 118 -38.16 -3.35 -11.73
CA GLU A 118 -37.02 -2.48 -11.44
C GLU A 118 -35.77 -3.30 -11.09
N VAL A 119 -35.94 -4.41 -10.38
CA VAL A 119 -34.84 -5.34 -10.06
C VAL A 119 -34.29 -5.96 -11.34
N TYR A 120 -35.15 -6.47 -12.23
CA TYR A 120 -34.70 -7.04 -13.50
C TYR A 120 -34.02 -5.99 -14.39
N SER A 121 -34.52 -4.75 -14.43
CA SER A 121 -33.89 -3.67 -15.19
C SER A 121 -32.49 -3.33 -14.64
N ALA A 122 -32.36 -3.18 -13.32
CA ALA A 122 -31.06 -2.90 -12.69
C ALA A 122 -30.05 -4.04 -12.89
N LEU A 123 -30.48 -5.29 -12.74
CA LEU A 123 -29.65 -6.47 -13.02
C LEU A 123 -29.20 -6.51 -14.49
N PHE A 124 -30.11 -6.19 -15.42
CA PHE A 124 -29.78 -6.14 -16.84
C PHE A 124 -28.71 -5.08 -17.15
N THR A 125 -28.85 -3.86 -16.61
CA THR A 125 -27.84 -2.81 -16.77
C THR A 125 -26.49 -3.21 -16.17
N LEU A 126 -26.49 -3.86 -15.00
CA LEU A 126 -25.28 -4.37 -14.34
C LEU A 126 -24.59 -5.44 -15.20
N VAL A 127 -25.35 -6.39 -15.75
CA VAL A 127 -24.82 -7.43 -16.65
C VAL A 127 -24.20 -6.82 -17.90
N ILE A 128 -24.85 -5.83 -18.53
CA ILE A 128 -24.29 -5.11 -19.68
C ILE A 128 -22.99 -4.42 -19.29
N PHE A 129 -22.98 -3.69 -18.18
CA PHE A 129 -21.81 -2.98 -17.67
C PHE A 129 -20.63 -3.94 -17.43
N MET A 130 -20.86 -5.03 -16.69
CA MET A 130 -19.83 -6.03 -16.41
C MET A 130 -19.31 -6.68 -17.69
N THR A 131 -20.19 -6.99 -18.63
CA THR A 131 -19.80 -7.55 -19.93
C THR A 131 -18.92 -6.59 -20.72
N LEU A 132 -19.28 -5.30 -20.78
CA LEU A 132 -18.48 -4.27 -21.47
C LEU A 132 -17.09 -4.12 -20.83
N MET A 133 -17.02 -4.09 -19.50
CA MET A 133 -15.75 -3.99 -18.77
C MET A 133 -14.87 -5.22 -18.99
N SER A 134 -15.44 -6.42 -18.89
CA SER A 134 -14.73 -7.68 -19.17
C SER A 134 -14.27 -7.79 -20.62
N LEU A 135 -15.05 -7.30 -21.60
CA LEU A 135 -14.64 -7.26 -23.00
C LEU A 135 -13.46 -6.32 -23.24
N GLY A 136 -13.46 -5.15 -22.59
CA GLY A 136 -12.34 -4.20 -22.67
C GLY A 136 -11.03 -4.85 -22.21
N VAL A 137 -11.10 -5.56 -21.08
CA VAL A 137 -9.96 -6.28 -20.51
C VAL A 137 -9.54 -7.44 -21.41
N TRP A 138 -10.49 -8.26 -21.83
CA TRP A 138 -10.23 -9.36 -22.76
C TRP A 138 -9.53 -8.89 -24.04
N HIS A 139 -9.96 -7.76 -24.61
CA HIS A 139 -9.33 -7.16 -25.78
C HIS A 139 -7.88 -6.73 -25.50
N VAL A 140 -7.60 -6.12 -24.35
CA VAL A 140 -6.24 -5.75 -23.93
C VAL A 140 -5.35 -6.99 -23.81
N PHE A 141 -5.82 -8.03 -23.11
CA PHE A 141 -5.08 -9.29 -22.95
C PHE A 141 -4.84 -10.01 -24.28
N ARG A 142 -5.81 -9.99 -25.20
CA ARG A 142 -5.65 -10.56 -26.54
C ARG A 142 -4.58 -9.84 -27.36
N LYS A 143 -4.50 -8.51 -27.26
CA LYS A 143 -3.51 -7.72 -28.03
C LYS A 143 -2.11 -7.69 -27.41
N ARG A 144 -2.00 -7.79 -26.08
CA ARG A 144 -0.74 -7.60 -25.34
C ARG A 144 -0.15 -8.91 -24.81
N GLY A 145 -0.35 -10.01 -25.53
CA GLY A 145 0.02 -11.38 -25.13
C GLY A 145 1.28 -11.52 -24.28
N ARG A 146 1.12 -12.25 -23.16
CA ARG A 146 2.10 -12.56 -22.10
C ARG A 146 2.60 -11.33 -21.33
N ILE A 147 1.81 -10.94 -20.33
CA ILE A 147 2.32 -10.22 -19.15
C ILE A 147 3.17 -11.23 -18.38
N TYR A 148 4.46 -10.97 -18.25
CA TYR A 148 5.34 -11.79 -17.43
C TYR A 148 5.36 -11.15 -16.05
N ILE A 149 4.84 -11.88 -15.08
CA ILE A 149 5.03 -11.59 -13.67
C ILE A 149 6.16 -12.50 -13.19
#